data_AF-A0A8E0VJH1-F1
#
_entry.id   AF-A0A8E0VJH1-F1
#
_cell.length_a   1.000
_cell.length_b   1.000
_cell.length_c   1.000
_cell.angle_alpha   90.00
_cell.angle_beta   90.00
_cell.angle_gamma   90.00
#
_symmetry.space_group_name_H-M   'P 1'
#
loop_
_entity.id
_entity.type
_entity.pdbx_description
1 polymer ?
#
loop_
_entity_poly.entity_id
_entity_poly.type
_entity_poly.pdbx_seq_one_letter_code
_entity_poly.pdbx_strand_id
1 'polypeptide(L)'
;MSSFHTKSIERILSPVAQQVSKLILLFEDAGVGTEIPDLEFRVSVVKQAVDNLIKVGYDTIDASDDDILRRDMPPSLKRVEDASVYLQEAVVLLQKNSASPEARKYLIEGSRGILQGTSSVLLTFDMSEVRKIIVYCRKVLEVLATTDNVDSFAGLADFVKRLTPCMTHMIKEVDNRQEELTIQSHAALLRRGIEQLRRLTPILVSSLKLYINTQQNSESS
;
A
#
# COMPACT_ATOMS: atom_id res chain seq x y z
N MET A 1 1.39 8.86 -17.91
CA MET A 1 1.72 7.61 -17.18
C MET A 1 1.39 7.84 -15.71
N SER A 2 0.61 6.97 -15.07
CA SER A 2 0.31 7.14 -13.64
C SER A 2 1.61 6.98 -12.86
N SER A 3 2.03 8.03 -12.16
CA SER A 3 3.13 7.95 -11.19
C SER A 3 2.69 7.03 -10.06
N PHE A 4 3.31 5.85 -9.96
CA PHE A 4 3.09 4.95 -8.83
C PHE A 4 3.61 5.63 -7.56
N HIS A 5 2.86 5.54 -6.47
CA HIS A 5 3.17 6.29 -5.25
C HIS A 5 4.24 5.62 -4.36
N THR A 6 4.47 4.33 -4.55
CA THR A 6 5.49 3.56 -3.83
C THR A 6 6.40 2.78 -4.76
N LYS A 7 7.67 2.65 -4.35
CA LYS A 7 8.71 1.93 -5.09
C LYS A 7 8.36 0.46 -5.27
N SER A 8 7.77 -0.17 -4.25
CA SER A 8 7.31 -1.55 -4.35
C SER A 8 6.24 -1.75 -5.42
N ILE A 9 5.24 -0.86 -5.48
CA ILE A 9 4.18 -0.92 -6.52
C ILE A 9 4.79 -0.67 -7.90
N GLU A 10 5.66 0.32 -8.02
CA GLU A 10 6.36 0.62 -9.28
C GLU A 10 7.18 -0.57 -9.78
N ARG A 11 7.94 -1.23 -8.90
CA ARG A 11 8.77 -2.40 -9.23
C ARG A 11 7.92 -3.57 -9.74
N ILE A 12 6.72 -3.76 -9.20
CA ILE A 12 5.81 -4.83 -9.62
C ILE A 12 5.12 -4.46 -10.95
N LEU A 13 4.55 -3.27 -11.06
CA LEU A 13 3.67 -2.91 -12.17
C LEU A 13 4.40 -2.38 -13.41
N SER A 14 5.57 -1.76 -13.27
CA SER A 14 6.34 -1.24 -14.40
C SER A 14 6.65 -2.30 -15.47
N PRO A 15 7.23 -3.48 -15.13
CA PRO A 15 7.49 -4.51 -16.14
C PRO A 15 6.19 -5.09 -16.75
N VAL A 16 5.12 -5.21 -15.95
CA VAL A 16 3.83 -5.71 -16.42
C VAL A 16 3.19 -4.72 -17.38
N ALA A 17 3.20 -3.43 -17.06
CA ALA A 17 2.66 -2.37 -17.90
C ALA A 17 3.39 -2.27 -19.25
N GLN A 18 4.72 -2.44 -19.25
CA GLN A 18 5.51 -2.50 -20.48
C GLN A 18 5.13 -3.69 -21.35
N GLN A 19 4.95 -4.88 -20.75
CA GLN A 19 4.53 -6.08 -21.48
C GLN A 19 3.12 -5.94 -22.06
N VAL A 20 2.16 -5.43 -21.29
CA VAL A 20 0.80 -5.17 -21.75
C VAL A 20 0.80 -4.13 -22.88
N SER A 21 1.59 -3.06 -22.76
CA SER A 21 1.70 -2.04 -23.82
C SER A 21 2.27 -2.63 -25.12
N LYS A 22 3.34 -3.44 -25.01
CA LYS A 22 3.94 -4.12 -26.17
C LYS A 22 2.95 -5.09 -26.82
N LEU A 23 2.17 -5.81 -26.01
CA LEU A 23 1.15 -6.72 -26.49
C LEU A 23 0.07 -5.95 -27.24
N ILE A 24 -0.48 -4.88 -26.67
CA ILE A 24 -1.49 -4.04 -27.34
C ILE A 24 -0.97 -3.54 -28.69
N LEU A 25 0.26 -2.99 -28.73
CA LEU A 25 0.88 -2.54 -29.98
C LEU A 25 1.04 -3.67 -31.00
N LEU A 26 1.50 -4.85 -30.56
CA LEU A 26 1.60 -6.03 -31.44
C LEU A 26 0.24 -6.41 -32.03
N PHE A 27 -0.85 -6.34 -31.28
CA PHE A 27 -2.18 -6.71 -31.76
C PHE A 27 -2.89 -5.62 -32.57
N GLU A 28 -2.51 -4.37 -32.36
CA GLU A 28 -2.91 -3.21 -33.17
C GLU A 28 -2.15 -3.19 -34.51
N ASP A 29 -0.85 -3.48 -34.52
CA ASP A 29 0.02 -3.46 -35.71
C ASP A 29 -0.01 -4.78 -36.52
N ALA A 30 -0.26 -5.92 -35.86
CA ALA A 30 -0.36 -7.20 -36.55
C ALA A 30 -1.54 -7.16 -37.52
N GLY A 31 -1.26 -7.16 -38.82
CA GLY A 31 -2.26 -7.48 -39.84
C GLY A 31 -2.86 -8.88 -39.64
N VAL A 32 -3.78 -9.25 -40.54
CA VAL A 32 -4.28 -10.64 -40.63
C VAL A 32 -3.09 -11.55 -40.98
N GLY A 33 -2.73 -12.50 -40.09
CA GLY A 33 -1.75 -13.55 -40.40
C GLY A 33 -0.45 -13.59 -39.60
N THR A 34 -0.27 -12.77 -38.55
CA THR A 34 0.86 -12.96 -37.61
C THR A 34 0.64 -14.22 -36.76
N GLU A 35 1.52 -15.21 -36.90
CA GLU A 35 1.54 -16.36 -35.99
C GLU A 35 1.88 -15.88 -34.58
N ILE A 36 0.97 -16.09 -33.63
CA ILE A 36 1.19 -15.76 -32.22
C ILE A 36 1.82 -17.02 -31.59
N PRO A 37 3.11 -17.00 -31.21
CA PRO A 37 3.76 -18.20 -30.70
C PRO A 37 3.24 -18.53 -29.30
N ASP A 38 2.66 -19.72 -29.17
CA ASP A 38 2.25 -20.40 -27.93
C ASP A 38 1.52 -19.51 -26.92
N LEU A 39 0.45 -18.85 -27.37
CA LEU A 39 -0.40 -18.02 -26.52
C LEU A 39 -1.10 -18.84 -25.44
N GLU A 40 -1.43 -20.10 -25.74
CA GLU A 40 -2.11 -21.02 -24.83
C GLU A 40 -1.28 -21.28 -23.56
N PHE A 41 -0.01 -21.66 -23.72
CA PHE A 41 0.89 -21.85 -22.59
C PHE A 41 1.05 -20.55 -21.78
N ARG A 42 1.25 -19.42 -22.45
CA ARG A 42 1.44 -18.11 -21.78
C ARG A 42 0.23 -17.71 -20.94
N VAL A 43 -0.97 -17.86 -21.50
CA VAL A 43 -2.23 -17.54 -20.79
C VAL A 43 -2.46 -18.51 -19.64
N SER A 44 -2.10 -19.79 -19.79
CA SER A 44 -2.14 -20.77 -18.69
C SER A 44 -1.24 -20.37 -17.51
N VAL A 45 0.00 -19.93 -17.79
CA VAL A 45 0.91 -19.41 -16.75
C VAL A 45 0.34 -18.18 -16.06
N VAL A 46 -0.26 -17.25 -16.82
CA VAL A 46 -0.92 -16.06 -16.25
C VAL A 46 -2.08 -16.48 -15.34
N LYS A 47 -2.92 -17.41 -15.78
CA LYS A 47 -4.04 -17.92 -14.98
C LYS A 47 -3.55 -18.51 -13.66
N GLN A 48 -2.50 -19.34 -13.67
CA GLN A 48 -1.93 -19.90 -12.45
C GLN A 48 -1.41 -18.81 -11.49
N ALA A 49 -0.77 -17.76 -12.02
CA ALA A 49 -0.31 -16.63 -11.21
C ALA A 49 -1.50 -15.85 -10.60
N VAL A 50 -2.58 -15.67 -11.37
CA VAL A 50 -3.82 -15.04 -10.90
C VAL A 50 -4.48 -15.86 -9.81
N ASP A 51 -4.58 -17.19 -9.96
CA ASP A 51 -5.17 -18.06 -8.94
C ASP A 51 -4.39 -18.02 -7.63
N ASN A 52 -3.06 -17.98 -7.71
CA ASN A 52 -2.21 -17.78 -6.55
C ASN A 52 -2.42 -16.40 -5.91
N LEU A 53 -2.53 -15.34 -6.71
CA LEU A 53 -2.81 -13.98 -6.20
C LEU A 53 -4.17 -13.92 -5.49
N ILE A 54 -5.20 -14.54 -6.07
CA ILE A 54 -6.55 -14.61 -5.50
C ILE A 54 -6.50 -15.34 -4.16
N LYS A 55 -5.85 -16.51 -4.11
CA LYS A 55 -5.68 -17.27 -2.87
C LYS A 55 -4.99 -16.44 -1.79
N VAL A 56 -3.82 -15.87 -2.10
CA VAL A 56 -3.07 -15.04 -1.14
C VAL A 56 -3.89 -13.82 -0.71
N GLY A 57 -4.65 -13.22 -1.62
CA GLY A 57 -5.54 -12.10 -1.33
C GLY A 57 -6.63 -12.46 -0.33
N TYR A 58 -7.29 -13.60 -0.52
CA TYR A 58 -8.30 -14.09 0.43
C TYR A 58 -7.68 -14.50 1.78
N ASP A 59 -6.56 -15.22 1.78
CA ASP A 59 -5.81 -15.56 3.00
C ASP A 59 -5.42 -14.29 3.78
N THR A 60 -5.05 -13.21 3.08
CA THR A 60 -4.67 -11.92 3.68
C THR A 60 -5.86 -11.21 4.33
N ILE A 61 -7.04 -11.20 3.71
CA ILE A 61 -8.21 -10.54 4.31
C ILE A 61 -8.80 -11.33 5.47
N ASP A 62 -8.73 -12.66 5.41
CA ASP A 62 -9.20 -13.53 6.48
C ASP A 62 -8.34 -13.36 7.73
N ALA A 63 -7.04 -13.15 7.57
CA ALA A 63 -6.10 -12.90 8.66
C ALA A 63 -6.03 -11.43 9.12
N SER A 64 -6.68 -10.49 8.44
CA SER A 64 -6.56 -9.05 8.72
C SER A 64 -7.74 -8.52 9.53
N ASP A 65 -7.51 -7.71 10.56
CA ASP A 65 -8.57 -7.02 11.33
C ASP A 65 -9.03 -5.69 10.70
N ASP A 66 -8.58 -5.37 9.48
CA ASP A 66 -8.95 -4.14 8.77
C ASP A 66 -10.24 -4.36 7.95
N ASP A 67 -11.37 -3.88 8.46
CA ASP A 67 -12.68 -4.01 7.81
C ASP A 67 -12.74 -3.33 6.43
N ILE A 68 -11.98 -2.25 6.23
CA ILE A 68 -11.90 -1.57 4.93
C ILE A 68 -11.15 -2.45 3.93
N LEU A 69 -10.06 -3.09 4.37
CA LEU A 69 -9.34 -4.06 3.54
C LEU A 69 -10.24 -5.26 3.17
N ARG A 70 -10.96 -5.83 4.15
CA ARG A 70 -11.90 -6.95 3.93
C ARG A 70 -13.00 -6.59 2.93
N ARG A 71 -13.47 -5.34 2.94
CA ARG A 71 -14.49 -4.85 2.01
C ARG A 71 -13.95 -4.55 0.61
N ASP A 72 -12.78 -3.90 0.51
CA ASP A 72 -12.29 -3.32 -0.75
C ASP A 72 -11.40 -4.28 -1.57
N MET A 73 -10.81 -5.30 -0.93
CA MET A 73 -9.96 -6.27 -1.62
C MET A 73 -10.73 -7.24 -2.54
N PRO A 74 -11.88 -7.83 -2.16
CA PRO A 74 -12.57 -8.81 -3.00
C PRO A 74 -12.95 -8.29 -4.41
N PRO A 75 -13.49 -7.06 -4.59
CA PRO A 75 -13.73 -6.50 -5.91
C PRO A 75 -12.46 -6.36 -6.77
N SER A 76 -11.32 -6.06 -6.14
CA SER A 76 -10.03 -5.95 -6.83
C SER A 76 -9.53 -7.33 -7.30
N LEU A 77 -9.66 -8.36 -6.46
CA LEU A 77 -9.32 -9.74 -6.82
C LEU A 77 -10.23 -10.27 -7.94
N LYS A 78 -11.54 -10.00 -7.84
CA LYS A 78 -12.52 -10.40 -8.85
C LYS A 78 -12.21 -9.80 -10.22
N ARG A 79 -11.79 -8.53 -10.27
CA ARG A 79 -11.35 -7.90 -11.52
C ARG A 79 -10.17 -8.63 -12.18
N VAL A 80 -9.20 -9.11 -11.40
CA VAL A 80 -8.07 -9.89 -11.93
C VAL A 80 -8.55 -11.26 -12.44
N GLU A 81 -9.46 -11.90 -11.69
CA GLU A 81 -10.07 -13.17 -12.09
C GLU A 81 -10.79 -13.06 -13.43
N ASP A 82 -11.70 -12.10 -13.57
CA ASP A 82 -12.49 -11.89 -14.78
C ASP A 82 -11.59 -11.57 -15.99
N ALA A 83 -10.54 -10.78 -15.77
CA ALA A 83 -9.55 -10.49 -16.80
C ALA A 83 -8.79 -11.75 -17.25
N SER A 84 -8.51 -12.69 -16.33
CA SER A 84 -7.89 -13.98 -16.68
C SER A 84 -8.81 -14.85 -17.54
N VAL A 85 -10.13 -14.79 -17.30
CA VAL A 85 -11.13 -15.50 -18.11
C VAL A 85 -11.16 -14.94 -19.54
N TYR A 86 -11.12 -13.61 -19.71
CA TYR A 86 -11.04 -12.99 -21.03
C TYR A 86 -9.79 -13.42 -21.82
N LEU A 87 -8.65 -13.59 -21.15
CA LEU A 87 -7.45 -14.11 -21.80
C LEU A 87 -7.66 -15.56 -22.27
N GLN A 88 -8.31 -16.41 -21.47
CA GLN A 88 -8.61 -17.79 -21.84
C GLN A 88 -9.60 -17.85 -23.03
N GLU A 89 -10.65 -17.05 -23.01
CA GLU A 89 -11.62 -16.94 -24.11
C GLU A 89 -10.94 -16.47 -25.41
N ALA A 90 -10.02 -15.51 -25.31
CA ALA A 90 -9.24 -15.05 -26.46
C ALA A 90 -8.43 -16.20 -27.11
N VAL A 91 -7.79 -17.06 -26.30
CA VAL A 91 -7.04 -18.22 -26.82
C VAL A 91 -7.95 -19.17 -27.58
N VAL A 92 -9.10 -19.53 -27.00
CA VAL A 92 -10.06 -20.45 -27.63
C VAL A 92 -10.57 -19.90 -28.96
N LEU A 93 -10.84 -18.59 -29.03
CA LEU A 93 -11.29 -17.94 -30.26
C LEU A 93 -10.16 -17.87 -31.31
N LEU A 94 -8.92 -17.61 -30.91
CA LEU A 94 -7.76 -17.58 -31.82
C LEU A 94 -7.39 -18.97 -32.37
N GLN A 95 -7.57 -20.03 -31.57
CA GLN A 95 -7.40 -21.41 -32.04
C GLN A 95 -8.40 -21.78 -33.14
N LYS A 96 -9.64 -21.27 -33.05
CA LYS A 96 -10.68 -21.50 -34.07
C LYS A 96 -10.49 -20.63 -35.31
N ASN A 97 -10.14 -19.36 -35.11
CA ASN A 97 -9.91 -18.40 -36.17
C ASN A 97 -8.83 -17.40 -35.76
N SER A 98 -7.63 -17.56 -36.30
CA SER A 98 -6.46 -16.71 -36.03
C SER A 98 -6.65 -15.23 -36.43
N ALA A 99 -7.63 -14.94 -37.29
CA ALA A 99 -7.99 -13.60 -37.72
C ALA A 99 -9.18 -13.00 -36.95
N SER A 100 -9.67 -13.65 -35.88
CA SER A 100 -10.86 -13.21 -35.16
C SER A 100 -10.66 -11.82 -34.50
N PRO A 101 -11.42 -10.78 -34.91
CA PRO A 101 -11.33 -9.46 -34.30
C PRO A 101 -11.86 -9.46 -32.86
N GLU A 102 -12.83 -10.33 -32.57
CA GLU A 102 -13.38 -10.52 -31.24
C GLU A 102 -12.32 -11.08 -30.29
N ALA A 103 -11.53 -12.06 -30.74
CA ALA A 103 -10.47 -12.64 -29.92
C ALA A 103 -9.38 -11.61 -29.56
N ARG A 104 -9.02 -10.74 -30.51
CA ARG A 104 -8.08 -9.63 -30.27
C ARG A 104 -8.63 -8.65 -29.23
N LYS A 105 -9.92 -8.33 -29.30
CA LYS A 105 -10.59 -7.51 -28.28
C LYS A 105 -10.50 -8.15 -26.90
N TYR A 106 -10.85 -9.43 -26.76
CA TYR A 106 -10.73 -10.15 -25.49
C TYR A 106 -9.30 -10.17 -24.95
N LEU A 107 -8.30 -10.32 -25.83
CA LEU A 107 -6.91 -10.32 -25.41
C LEU A 107 -6.44 -8.96 -24.89
N ILE A 108 -6.84 -7.88 -25.56
CA ILE A 108 -6.53 -6.50 -25.14
C ILE A 108 -7.23 -6.19 -23.82
N GLU A 109 -8.53 -6.46 -23.71
CA GLU A 109 -9.32 -6.22 -22.51
C GLU A 109 -8.85 -7.07 -21.33
N GLY A 110 -8.53 -8.35 -21.55
CA GLY A 110 -7.94 -9.22 -20.54
C GLY A 110 -6.58 -8.71 -20.07
N SER A 111 -5.69 -8.33 -20.99
CA SER A 111 -4.35 -7.82 -20.64
C SER A 111 -4.42 -6.51 -19.84
N ARG A 112 -5.29 -5.58 -20.26
CA ARG A 112 -5.57 -4.34 -19.53
C ARG A 112 -6.18 -4.62 -18.17
N GLY A 113 -7.14 -5.55 -18.11
CA GLY A 113 -7.82 -5.97 -16.89
C GLY A 113 -6.87 -6.54 -15.85
N ILE A 114 -5.91 -7.37 -16.25
CA ILE A 114 -4.88 -7.93 -15.36
C ILE A 114 -4.04 -6.80 -14.75
N LEU A 115 -3.54 -5.87 -15.56
CA LEU A 115 -2.75 -4.74 -15.08
C LEU A 115 -3.54 -3.86 -14.11
N GLN A 116 -4.78 -3.49 -14.48
CA GLN A 116 -5.64 -2.65 -13.66
C GLN A 116 -6.08 -3.34 -12.36
N GLY A 117 -6.44 -4.62 -12.43
CA GLY A 117 -6.82 -5.41 -11.27
C GLY A 117 -5.65 -5.58 -10.31
N THR A 118 -4.46 -5.92 -10.82
CA THR A 118 -3.24 -6.04 -9.99
C THR A 118 -2.90 -4.70 -9.33
N SER A 119 -3.00 -3.60 -10.07
CA SER A 119 -2.84 -2.26 -9.51
C SER A 119 -3.84 -1.98 -8.38
N SER A 120 -5.11 -2.34 -8.57
CA SER A 120 -6.16 -2.16 -7.56
C SER A 120 -5.89 -2.99 -6.30
N VAL A 121 -5.43 -4.24 -6.45
CA VAL A 121 -5.02 -5.11 -5.33
C VAL A 121 -3.89 -4.47 -4.53
N LEU A 122 -2.83 -4.05 -5.21
CA LEU A 122 -1.65 -3.45 -4.56
C LEU A 122 -1.99 -2.13 -3.87
N LEU A 123 -2.82 -1.29 -4.47
CA LEU A 123 -3.28 -0.03 -3.88
C LEU A 123 -4.17 -0.27 -2.66
N THR A 124 -5.07 -1.24 -2.72
CA THR A 124 -5.95 -1.59 -1.60
C THR A 124 -5.13 -2.07 -0.40
N PHE A 125 -4.10 -2.90 -0.66
CA PHE A 125 -3.16 -3.33 0.35
C PHE A 125 -2.35 -2.16 0.92
N ASP A 126 -1.77 -1.30 0.07
CA ASP A 126 -1.00 -0.12 0.49
C ASP A 126 -1.82 0.82 1.37
N MET A 127 -3.10 1.03 1.05
CA MET A 127 -4.00 1.82 1.88
C MET A 127 -4.21 1.20 3.27
N SER A 128 -4.26 -0.13 3.39
CA SER A 128 -4.32 -0.80 4.70
C SER A 128 -3.06 -0.53 5.51
N GLU A 129 -1.89 -0.64 4.90
CA GLU A 129 -0.61 -0.35 5.57
C GLU A 129 -0.56 1.10 6.07
N VAL A 130 -0.99 2.06 5.25
CA VAL A 130 -1.08 3.48 5.66
C VAL A 130 -2.04 3.67 6.84
N ARG A 131 -3.18 2.97 6.87
CA ARG A 131 -4.11 3.05 8.02
C ARG A 131 -3.47 2.55 9.31
N LYS A 132 -2.67 1.47 9.26
CA LYS A 132 -1.92 0.98 10.43
C LYS A 132 -0.94 2.04 10.96
N ILE A 133 -0.23 2.74 10.08
CA ILE A 133 0.67 3.85 10.46
C ILE A 133 -0.12 4.97 11.16
N ILE A 134 -1.27 5.37 10.60
CA ILE A 134 -2.13 6.41 11.18
C ILE A 134 -2.61 6.02 12.59
N VAL A 135 -2.91 4.75 12.83
CA VAL A 135 -3.27 4.26 14.17
C VAL A 135 -2.13 4.49 15.17
N TYR A 136 -0.87 4.24 14.79
CA TYR A 136 0.27 4.54 15.66
C TYR A 136 0.43 6.04 15.92
N CYS A 137 0.19 6.89 14.92
CA CYS A 137 0.21 8.34 15.10
C CYS A 137 -0.87 8.80 16.09
N ARG A 138 -2.10 8.25 15.99
CA ARG A 138 -3.20 8.57 16.91
C ARG A 138 -2.89 8.15 18.34
N LYS A 139 -2.29 6.98 18.54
CA LYS A 139 -1.85 6.53 19.89
C LYS A 139 -0.88 7.51 20.54
N VAL A 140 0.07 8.06 19.77
CA VAL A 140 0.98 9.11 20.29
C VAL A 140 0.20 10.36 20.69
N LEU A 141 -0.74 10.81 19.86
CA LEU A 141 -1.60 11.97 20.17
C LEU A 141 -2.45 11.74 21.43
N GLU A 142 -3.01 10.55 21.61
CA GLU A 142 -3.78 10.17 22.80
C GLU A 142 -2.93 10.24 24.07
N VAL A 143 -1.67 9.76 24.03
CA VAL A 143 -0.76 9.88 25.18
C VAL A 143 -0.43 11.34 25.46
N LEU A 144 -0.10 12.13 24.42
CA LEU A 144 0.18 13.56 24.56
C LEU A 144 -1.02 14.35 25.12
N ALA A 145 -2.25 13.95 24.82
CA ALA A 145 -3.46 14.57 25.38
C ALA A 145 -3.59 14.36 26.91
N THR A 146 -2.86 13.40 27.50
CA THR A 146 -2.85 13.20 28.96
C THR A 146 -1.84 14.07 29.71
N THR A 147 -1.16 14.99 29.01
CA THR A 147 -0.11 15.84 29.58
C THR A 147 -0.62 16.70 30.75
N ASP A 148 -1.84 17.22 30.68
CA ASP A 148 -2.42 18.09 31.72
C ASP A 148 -2.59 17.38 33.08
N ASN A 149 -2.60 16.05 33.09
CA ASN A 149 -2.72 15.23 34.30
C ASN A 149 -1.36 14.93 34.96
N VAL A 150 -0.26 15.51 34.46
CA VAL A 150 1.10 15.27 34.95
C VAL A 150 1.47 16.35 35.97
N ASP A 151 1.21 16.07 37.25
CA ASP A 151 1.36 17.00 38.38
C ASP A 151 2.53 16.66 39.33
N SER A 152 3.17 15.51 39.13
CA SER A 152 4.19 14.97 40.02
C SER A 152 5.34 14.31 39.25
N PHE A 153 6.51 14.18 39.88
CA PHE A 153 7.65 13.50 39.27
C PHE A 153 7.38 12.02 38.96
N ALA A 154 6.57 11.36 39.81
CA ALA A 154 6.10 10.00 39.55
C ALA A 154 5.20 9.95 38.30
N GLY A 155 4.21 10.85 38.22
CA GLY A 155 3.34 10.98 37.04
C GLY A 155 4.11 11.30 35.77
N LEU A 156 5.15 12.13 35.85
CA LEU A 156 6.03 12.42 34.71
C LEU A 156 6.82 11.18 34.27
N ALA A 157 7.37 10.41 35.21
CA ALA A 157 8.07 9.17 34.89
C ALA A 157 7.15 8.18 34.17
N ASP A 158 5.90 8.03 34.64
CA ASP A 158 4.89 7.18 34.01
C ASP A 158 4.45 7.70 32.64
N PHE A 159 4.29 9.02 32.47
CA PHE A 159 4.04 9.63 31.17
C PHE A 159 5.14 9.32 30.16
N VAL A 160 6.41 9.54 30.52
CA VAL A 160 7.57 9.24 29.67
C VAL A 160 7.65 7.74 29.34
N LYS A 161 7.37 6.88 30.32
CA LYS A 161 7.36 5.42 30.15
C LYS A 161 6.28 4.96 29.16
N ARG A 162 5.12 5.64 29.11
CA ARG A 162 4.07 5.38 28.12
C ARG A 162 4.39 5.98 26.74
N LEU A 163 4.90 7.22 26.71
CA LEU A 163 5.13 7.96 25.47
C LEU A 163 6.30 7.38 24.63
N THR A 164 7.39 7.00 25.29
CA THR A 164 8.63 6.61 24.59
C THR A 164 8.43 5.40 23.67
N PRO A 165 7.82 4.28 24.10
CA PRO A 165 7.64 3.12 23.22
C PRO A 165 6.72 3.41 22.03
N CYS A 166 5.57 4.08 22.25
CA CYS A 166 4.63 4.35 21.15
C CYS A 166 5.22 5.33 20.13
N MET A 167 5.99 6.31 20.59
CA MET A 167 6.65 7.27 19.71
C MET A 167 7.81 6.65 18.92
N THR A 168 8.63 5.80 19.55
CA THR A 168 9.68 5.05 18.84
C THR A 168 9.08 4.16 17.75
N HIS A 169 7.99 3.46 18.06
CA HIS A 169 7.31 2.61 17.08
C HIS A 169 6.71 3.45 15.94
N MET A 170 5.98 4.53 16.24
CA MET A 170 5.42 5.43 15.23
C MET A 170 6.51 6.03 14.34
N ILE A 171 7.63 6.49 14.91
CA ILE A 171 8.76 7.04 14.15
C ILE A 171 9.31 6.00 13.17
N LYS A 172 9.51 4.76 13.63
CA LYS A 172 10.00 3.67 12.77
C LYS A 172 9.07 3.42 11.60
N GLU A 173 7.76 3.32 11.83
CA GLU A 173 6.78 3.05 10.78
C GLU A 173 6.69 4.20 9.76
N VAL A 174 6.76 5.45 10.21
CA VAL A 174 6.79 6.62 9.31
C VAL A 174 8.11 6.69 8.54
N ASP A 175 9.22 6.30 9.15
CA ASP A 175 10.53 6.26 8.50
C ASP A 175 10.59 5.18 7.40
N ASN A 176 10.11 3.97 7.69
CA ASN A 176 9.94 2.92 6.68
C ASN A 176 9.05 3.40 5.53
N ARG A 177 7.95 4.12 5.85
CA ARG A 177 7.04 4.63 4.83
C ARG A 177 7.69 5.66 3.91
N GLN A 178 8.47 6.60 4.45
CA GLN A 178 9.09 7.62 3.62
C GLN A 178 10.12 7.03 2.66
N GLU A 179 10.81 5.95 3.04
CA GLU A 179 11.75 5.25 2.17
C GLU A 179 11.06 4.60 0.96
N GLU A 180 9.81 4.15 1.11
CA GLU A 180 9.03 3.54 0.04
C GLU A 180 8.42 4.56 -0.93
N LEU A 181 8.32 5.85 -0.58
CA LEU A 181 7.68 6.84 -1.45
C LEU A 181 8.53 7.17 -2.68
N THR A 182 7.87 7.27 -3.84
CA THR A 182 8.49 7.73 -5.09
C THR A 182 8.60 9.26 -5.12
N ILE A 183 7.58 9.95 -4.59
CA ILE A 183 7.49 11.41 -4.56
C ILE A 183 8.40 11.98 -3.46
N GLN A 184 9.56 12.51 -3.86
CA GLN A 184 10.60 12.98 -2.94
C GLN A 184 10.16 14.12 -2.02
N SER A 185 9.27 15.01 -2.49
CA SER A 185 8.72 16.10 -1.68
C SER A 185 7.87 15.58 -0.53
N HIS A 186 7.09 14.51 -0.74
CA HIS A 186 6.31 13.85 0.31
C HIS A 186 7.21 13.14 1.32
N ALA A 187 8.22 12.40 0.86
CA ALA A 187 9.21 11.78 1.74
C ALA A 187 9.96 12.81 2.60
N ALA A 188 10.31 13.97 2.03
CA ALA A 188 10.94 15.06 2.76
C ALA A 188 10.02 15.71 3.81
N LEU A 189 8.69 15.73 3.60
CA LEU A 189 7.74 16.19 4.62
C LEU A 189 7.71 15.25 5.82
N LEU A 190 7.62 13.94 5.59
CA LEU A 190 7.62 12.93 6.66
C LEU A 190 8.93 12.95 7.48
N ARG A 191 10.09 13.03 6.80
CA ARG A 191 11.40 13.13 7.48
C ARG A 191 11.50 14.37 8.37
N ARG A 192 11.06 15.53 7.88
CA ARG A 192 11.03 16.77 8.68
C ARG A 192 10.11 16.65 9.89
N GLY A 193 8.96 15.99 9.74
CA GLY A 193 8.05 15.72 10.86
C GLY A 193 8.70 14.87 11.96
N ILE A 194 9.40 13.79 11.57
CA ILE A 194 10.16 12.95 12.51
C ILE A 194 11.24 13.76 13.24
N GLU A 195 12.00 14.58 12.51
CA GLU A 195 13.07 15.40 13.08
C GLU A 195 12.53 16.42 14.09
N GLN A 196 11.43 17.10 13.75
CA GLN A 196 10.75 18.01 14.67
C GLN A 196 10.28 17.30 15.93
N LEU A 197 9.70 16.11 15.81
CA LEU A 197 9.22 15.34 16.96
C LEU A 197 10.37 14.93 17.90
N ARG A 198 11.49 14.47 17.33
CA ARG A 198 12.72 14.14 18.09
C ARG A 198 13.26 15.36 18.84
N ARG A 199 13.21 16.54 18.22
CA ARG A 199 13.65 17.80 18.85
C ARG A 199 12.71 18.26 19.96
N LEU A 200 11.40 18.18 19.74
CA LEU A 200 10.39 18.71 20.67
C LEU A 200 10.15 17.81 21.89
N THR A 201 10.39 16.51 21.78
CA THR A 201 10.15 15.55 22.87
C THR A 201 10.94 15.88 24.15
N PRO A 202 12.27 16.06 24.13
CA PRO A 202 13.02 16.43 25.33
C PRO A 202 12.62 17.79 25.90
N ILE A 203 12.21 18.72 25.02
CA ILE A 203 11.74 20.05 25.43
C ILE A 203 10.45 19.91 26.24
N LEU A 204 9.47 19.14 25.74
CA LEU A 204 8.23 18.85 26.47
C LEU A 204 8.51 18.26 27.85
N VAL A 205 9.35 17.22 27.92
CA VAL A 205 9.71 16.59 29.19
C VAL A 205 10.38 17.59 30.15
N SER A 206 11.25 18.45 29.63
CA SER A 206 11.93 19.47 30.45
C SER A 206 10.95 20.54 30.95
N SER A 207 10.02 20.98 30.11
CA SER A 207 8.97 21.92 30.49
C SER A 207 8.06 21.37 31.59
N LEU A 208 7.69 20.08 31.52
CA LEU A 208 6.90 19.43 32.56
C LEU A 208 7.66 19.33 33.88
N LYS A 209 8.96 19.01 33.85
CA LYS A 209 9.80 19.03 35.07
C LYS A 209 9.82 20.39 35.73
N LEU A 210 9.96 21.46 34.94
CA LEU A 210 9.97 22.83 35.45
C LEU A 210 8.61 23.20 36.06
N TYR A 211 7.51 22.85 35.38
CA TYR A 211 6.16 23.07 35.88
C TYR A 211 5.93 22.42 37.26
N ILE A 212 6.26 21.13 37.41
CA ILE A 212 6.13 20.40 38.67
C ILE A 212 6.95 21.06 39.79
N ASN A 213 8.21 21.42 39.50
CA ASN A 213 9.07 22.12 40.47
C ASN A 213 8.45 23.44 40.95
N THR A 214 7.87 24.23 40.03
CA THR A 214 7.27 25.51 40.40
C THR A 214 6.02 25.36 41.26
N GLN A 215 5.19 24.33 41.01
CA GLN A 215 4.01 24.06 41.82
C GLN A 215 4.41 23.63 43.25
N GLN A 216 5.34 22.68 43.39
CA GLN A 216 5.80 22.22 44.70
C GLN A 216 6.44 23.32 45.55
N ASN A 217 7.22 24.21 44.94
CA ASN A 217 7.82 25.35 45.64
C ASN A 217 6.77 26.39 46.09
N SER A 218 5.67 26.53 45.34
CA SER A 218 4.58 27.46 45.66
C SER A 218 3.72 26.95 46.83
N GLU A 219 3.56 25.64 46.98
CA GLU A 219 2.85 25.01 48.11
C GLU A 219 3.66 24.97 49.41
N SER A 220 4.99 25.15 49.31
CA SER A 220 5.92 25.12 50.45
C SER A 220 6.16 26.50 51.11
N SER A 221 5.55 27.57 50.56
CA SER A 221 5.68 28.97 51.01
C SER A 221 4.35 29.49 51.58
#